data_AF-A0A6P7GM85-F1
#
_entry.id   AF-A0A6P7GM85-F1
#
_cell.length_a   1.000
_cell.length_b   1.000
_cell.length_c   1.000
_cell.angle_alpha   90.00
_cell.angle_beta   90.00
_cell.angle_gamma   90.00
#
_symmetry.space_group_name_H-M   'P 1'
#
loop_
_entity.id
_entity.type
_entity.pdbx_description
1 polymer ?
#
loop_
_entity_poly.entity_id
_entity_poly.type
_entity_poly.pdbx_seq_one_letter_code
_entity_poly.pdbx_strand_id
1 'polypeptide(L)' 'MASRFFSALTRKKSNDDEESESPLARVLTLLDLTTLGVGATLGLGVYVLAGSVAKEVAGPAVCVSFAVAAVASAVA' A
#
# COMPACT_ATOMS: atom_id res chain seq x y z
N MET A 1 -15.39 -7.82 15.56
CA MET A 1 -13.96 -7.49 15.37
C MET A 1 -13.73 -6.76 14.04
N ALA A 2 -14.20 -7.30 12.90
CA ALA A 2 -14.06 -6.69 11.57
C ALA A 2 -14.65 -5.27 11.42
N SER A 3 -15.81 -4.95 12.06
CA SER A 3 -16.42 -3.61 11.90
C SER A 3 -15.64 -2.48 12.57
N ARG A 4 -14.89 -2.76 13.65
CA ARG A 4 -14.03 -1.77 14.30
C ARG A 4 -12.76 -1.50 13.49
N PHE A 5 -12.24 -2.53 12.81
CA PHE A 5 -11.09 -2.42 11.93
C PHE A 5 -11.43 -1.56 10.70
N PHE A 6 -12.58 -1.80 10.06
CA PHE A 6 -13.06 -0.95 8.96
C PHE A 6 -13.31 0.49 9.40
N SER A 7 -13.90 0.70 10.58
CA SER A 7 -14.12 2.06 11.11
C SER A 7 -12.81 2.79 11.46
N ALA A 8 -11.75 2.06 11.82
CA ALA A 8 -10.41 2.64 12.04
C ALA A 8 -9.72 3.01 10.71
N LEU A 9 -9.84 2.15 9.68
CA LEU A 9 -9.31 2.42 8.34
C LEU A 9 -10.03 3.57 7.61
N THR A 10 -11.31 3.80 7.94
CA THR A 10 -12.10 4.87 7.31
C THR A 10 -12.01 6.20 8.08
N ARG A 11 -11.19 6.27 9.14
CA ARG A 11 -11.00 7.51 9.91
C ARG A 11 -10.22 8.51 9.05
N LYS A 12 -10.94 9.39 8.37
CA LYS A 12 -10.35 10.56 7.70
C LYS A 12 -9.91 11.55 8.78
N LYS A 13 -8.65 11.99 8.73
CA LYS A 13 -8.20 13.18 9.46
C LYS A 13 -9.04 14.37 8.99
N SER A 14 -9.70 15.08 9.91
CA SER A 14 -10.34 16.35 9.54
C SER A 14 -9.24 17.30 9.07
N ASN A 15 -9.48 17.91 7.92
CA ASN A 15 -8.57 18.81 7.22
C ASN A 15 -8.61 20.20 7.91
N ASP A 16 -8.49 20.23 9.25
CA ASP A 16 -8.37 21.45 10.06
C ASP A 16 -6.90 21.89 10.15
N ASP A 17 -6.11 21.60 9.12
CA ASP A 17 -4.76 22.11 9.02
C ASP A 17 -4.88 23.50 8.37
N GLU A 18 -4.98 24.50 9.24
CA GLU A 18 -4.73 25.91 8.95
C GLU A 18 -3.50 26.00 8.02
N GLU A 19 -3.74 26.46 6.79
CA GLU A 19 -2.81 27.30 6.03
C GLU A 19 -1.33 26.90 6.09
N SER A 20 -1.00 25.64 5.78
CA SER A 20 0.32 25.37 5.19
C SER A 20 0.28 25.90 3.75
N GLU A 21 0.77 27.13 3.55
CA GLU A 21 1.00 27.74 2.23
C GLU A 21 1.97 26.87 1.41
N SER A 22 1.46 25.79 0.84
CA SER A 22 2.16 25.08 -0.22
C SER A 22 1.98 25.89 -1.50
N PRO A 23 3.07 26.25 -2.21
CA PRO A 23 2.97 26.99 -3.47
C PRO A 23 2.35 26.16 -4.61
N LEU A 24 2.00 24.88 -4.36
CA LEU A 24 1.42 23.98 -5.35
C LEU A 24 -0.10 23.87 -5.18
N ALA A 25 -0.80 23.87 -6.32
CA ALA A 25 -2.23 23.58 -6.35
C ALA A 25 -2.50 22.11 -5.93
N ARG A 26 -3.39 21.91 -4.96
CA ARG A 26 -3.86 20.57 -4.56
C ARG A 26 -4.83 20.03 -5.62
N VAL A 27 -4.29 19.37 -6.65
CA VAL A 27 -5.07 18.79 -7.77
C VAL A 27 -5.22 17.27 -7.68
N LEU A 28 -4.51 16.61 -6.77
CA LEU A 28 -4.49 15.17 -6.63
C LEU A 28 -5.74 14.68 -5.89
N THR A 29 -6.52 13.85 -6.56
CA THR A 29 -7.67 13.15 -5.99
C THR A 29 -7.19 11.94 -5.18
N LEU A 30 -8.06 11.38 -4.33
CA LEU A 30 -7.77 10.15 -3.58
C LEU A 30 -7.30 9.00 -4.47
N LEU A 31 -7.87 8.88 -5.67
CA LEU A 31 -7.44 7.87 -6.64
C LEU A 31 -6.02 8.15 -7.15
N ASP A 32 -5.70 9.40 -7.47
CA ASP A 32 -4.38 9.78 -7.96
C ASP A 32 -3.30 9.56 -6.90
N LEU A 33 -3.59 9.86 -5.63
CA LEU A 33 -2.68 9.58 -4.52
C LEU A 33 -2.50 8.08 -4.30
N THR A 34 -3.58 7.30 -4.42
CA THR A 34 -3.52 5.84 -4.26
C THR A 34 -2.70 5.21 -5.39
N THR A 35 -2.92 5.63 -6.64
CA THR A 35 -2.16 5.11 -7.79
C THR A 35 -0.71 5.56 -7.75
N LEU A 36 -0.41 6.77 -7.29
CA LEU A 36 0.98 7.20 -7.03
C LEU A 36 1.65 6.34 -5.98
N GLY A 37 0.99 6.04 -4.86
CA GLY A 37 1.55 5.16 -3.83
C GLY A 37 1.79 3.73 -4.32
N VAL A 38 0.84 3.17 -5.08
CA VAL A 38 0.99 1.84 -5.70
C VAL A 38 2.13 1.86 -6.73
N GLY A 39 2.20 2.87 -7.60
CA GLY A 39 3.28 3.00 -8.58
C GLY A 39 4.66 3.18 -7.94
N ALA A 40 4.75 3.90 -6.82
CA ALA A 40 6.01 4.10 -6.08
C ALA A 40 6.50 2.82 -5.37
N THR A 41 5.59 1.92 -4.98
CA THR A 41 5.92 0.66 -4.30
C THR A 41 6.17 -0.50 -5.28
N LEU A 42 5.50 -0.50 -6.43
CA LEU A 42 5.69 -1.48 -7.49
C LEU A 42 6.97 -1.17 -8.31
N GLY A 43 8.10 -1.70 -7.86
CA GLY A 43 9.38 -1.61 -8.58
C GLY A 43 9.76 -2.88 -9.35
N LEU A 44 11.01 -2.92 -9.83
CA LEU A 44 11.64 -4.10 -10.46
C LEU A 44 11.57 -5.36 -9.59
N GLY A 45 11.50 -5.17 -8.26
CA GLY A 45 11.44 -6.25 -7.29
C GLY A 45 10.26 -7.21 -7.53
N VAL A 46 9.05 -6.71 -7.84
CA VAL A 46 7.90 -7.60 -8.03
C VAL A 46 8.00 -8.40 -9.33
N TYR A 47 8.61 -7.83 -10.37
CA TYR A 47 8.72 -8.48 -11.68
C TYR A 47 9.83 -9.55 -11.72
N VAL A 48 10.93 -9.35 -10.99
CA VAL A 48 12.08 -10.27 -11.01
C VAL A 48 12.14 -11.15 -9.77
N LEU A 49 12.01 -10.56 -8.57
CA LEU A 49 12.18 -11.31 -7.32
C LEU A 49 11.02 -12.26 -7.06
N ALA A 50 9.79 -11.95 -7.51
CA ALA A 50 8.68 -12.88 -7.36
C ALA A 50 8.94 -14.19 -8.13
N GLY A 51 9.53 -14.10 -9.34
CA GLY A 51 9.87 -15.26 -10.15
C GLY A 51 11.03 -16.07 -9.56
N SER A 52 12.08 -15.41 -9.06
CA SER A 52 13.19 -16.11 -8.42
C SER A 52 12.77 -16.78 -7.11
N VAL A 53 11.98 -16.10 -6.26
CA VAL A 53 11.45 -16.68 -5.02
C VAL A 53 10.50 -17.84 -5.32
N ALA A 54 9.65 -17.73 -6.36
CA ALA A 54 8.80 -18.84 -6.79
C ALA A 54 9.62 -20.04 -7.24
N LYS A 55 10.71 -19.83 -7.99
CA LYS A 55 11.52 -20.93 -8.53
C LYS A 55 12.44 -21.57 -7.49
N GLU A 56 13.08 -20.77 -6.65
CA GLU A 56 14.21 -21.21 -5.82
C GLU A 56 13.85 -21.41 -4.35
N VAL A 57 12.77 -20.80 -3.86
CA VAL A 57 12.46 -20.78 -2.41
C VAL A 57 11.09 -21.37 -2.11
N ALA A 58 10.01 -20.78 -2.62
CA ALA A 58 8.65 -21.07 -2.17
C ALA A 58 7.87 -22.02 -3.10
N GLY A 59 8.29 -22.19 -4.36
CA GLY A 59 7.58 -23.05 -5.30
C GLY A 59 6.13 -22.61 -5.52
N PRO A 60 5.17 -23.55 -5.63
CA PRO A 60 3.75 -23.22 -5.77
C PRO A 60 3.15 -22.51 -4.54
N ALA A 61 3.82 -22.56 -3.38
CA ALA A 61 3.39 -21.89 -2.16
C ALA A 61 3.76 -20.39 -2.11
N VAL A 62 4.36 -19.84 -3.18
CA VAL A 62 4.75 -18.43 -3.26
C VAL A 62 3.59 -17.47 -3.00
N CYS A 63 2.37 -17.80 -3.43
CA CYS A 63 1.17 -17.01 -3.16
C CYS A 63 0.87 -16.89 -1.65
N VAL A 64 1.08 -17.97 -0.90
CA VAL A 64 0.86 -17.97 0.57
C VAL A 64 1.94 -17.14 1.26
N SER A 65 3.19 -17.24 0.83
CA SER A 65 4.30 -16.43 1.35
C SER A 65 4.04 -14.92 1.17
N PHE A 66 3.64 -14.51 -0.04
CA PHE A 66 3.29 -13.12 -0.31
C PHE A 66 2.03 -12.66 0.44
N ALA A 67 1.05 -13.53 0.67
CA ALA A 67 -0.11 -13.19 1.49
C ALA A 67 0.28 -12.85 2.94
N VAL A 68 1.17 -13.64 3.54
CA VAL A 68 1.69 -13.37 4.89
C VAL A 68 2.50 -12.06 4.91
N ALA A 69 3.35 -11.83 3.90
CA ALA A 69 4.12 -10.59 3.77
C ALA A 69 3.20 -9.36 3.63
N ALA A 70 2.11 -9.48 2.87
CA ALA A 70 1.13 -8.40 2.71
C ALA A 70 0.42 -8.07 4.04
N VAL A 71 0.03 -9.09 4.82
CA VAL A 71 -0.55 -8.88 6.15
C VAL A 71 0.45 -8.19 7.08
N ALA A 72 1.72 -8.63 7.07
CA ALA A 72 2.77 -8.02 7.88
C ALA A 72 3.01 -6.54 7.48
N SER A 73 3.03 -6.22 6.19
CA SER A 73 3.19 -4.85 5.70
C SER A 73 1.98 -3.96 5.99
N ALA A 74 0.77 -4.51 6.05
CA ALA A 74 -0.45 -3.74 6.30
C ALA A 74 -0.61 -3.35 7.78
N VAL A 75 0.07 -4.05 8.70
CA VAL A 75 0.06 -3.76 10.14
C VAL A 75 1.32 -3.04 10.63
N ALA A 76 2.34 -2.95 9.79
CA ALA A 76 3.56 -2.18 10.03
C ALA A 76 3.29 -0.68 9.90
#